data_AF-A0A5P9P4R0-F1
#
_entry.id   AF-A0A5P9P4R0-F1
#
_cell.length_a   1.000
_cell.length_b   1.000
_cell.length_c   1.000
_cell.angle_alpha   90.00
_cell.angle_beta   90.00
_cell.angle_gamma   90.00
#
_symmetry.space_group_name_H-M   'P 1'
#
loop_
_entity.id
_entity.type
_entity.pdbx_description
1 polymer ?
#
loop_
_entity_poly.entity_id
_entity_poly.type
_entity_poly.pdbx_seq_one_letter_code
_entity_poly.pdbx_strand_id
1 'polypeptide(L)'
;MTASDDTGIPSLDVLDELADRLLEYAAEELEPERTTLEMTGYADGDFRIHAYETVSIHTDPDRGEVMERVAIRYDRATEWIQRHRYYETDDGRVTQEVRDLEAYPDPVALAAAEDE
;
A
#
# COMPACT_ATOMS: atom_id res chain seq x y z
N MET A 1 -20.52 -29.37 7.60
CA MET A 1 -21.14 -28.15 7.05
C MET A 1 -19.99 -27.41 6.40
N THR A 2 -20.04 -27.29 5.08
CA THR A 2 -18.91 -27.01 4.19
C THR A 2 -18.26 -25.66 4.50
N ALA A 3 -16.92 -25.69 4.58
CA ALA A 3 -16.06 -24.53 4.72
C ALA A 3 -16.53 -23.41 3.79
N SER A 4 -16.69 -22.22 4.36
CA SER A 4 -16.91 -21.00 3.60
C SER A 4 -15.89 -20.94 2.48
N ASP A 5 -16.39 -20.77 1.27
CA ASP A 5 -15.64 -20.50 0.05
C ASP A 5 -14.97 -19.13 0.25
N ASP A 6 -13.85 -19.14 0.96
CA ASP A 6 -13.05 -17.97 1.30
C ASP A 6 -12.28 -17.58 0.04
N THR A 7 -12.55 -16.39 -0.48
CA THR A 7 -12.17 -15.94 -1.84
C THR A 7 -10.65 -15.73 -2.02
N GLY A 8 -9.80 -16.37 -1.21
CA GLY A 8 -8.35 -16.16 -1.18
C GLY A 8 -7.94 -14.80 -0.64
N ILE A 9 -8.88 -13.87 -0.44
CA ILE A 9 -8.61 -12.55 0.12
C ILE A 9 -8.39 -12.71 1.62
N PRO A 10 -7.22 -12.30 2.16
CA PRO A 10 -6.94 -12.44 3.58
C PRO A 10 -7.98 -11.71 4.44
N SER A 11 -8.25 -12.25 5.62
CA SER A 11 -9.22 -11.69 6.56
C SER A 11 -8.88 -10.22 6.86
N LEU A 12 -9.91 -9.37 6.91
CA LEU A 12 -9.75 -7.95 7.22
C LEU A 12 -9.07 -7.72 8.57
N ASP A 13 -9.29 -8.62 9.54
CA ASP A 13 -8.66 -8.58 10.87
C ASP A 13 -7.12 -8.69 10.79
N VAL A 14 -6.61 -9.53 9.88
CA VAL A 14 -5.17 -9.71 9.64
C VAL A 14 -4.56 -8.48 8.97
N LEU A 15 -5.34 -7.79 8.12
CA LEU A 15 -4.90 -6.59 7.43
C LEU A 15 -5.04 -5.32 8.28
N ASP A 16 -5.83 -5.35 9.36
CA ASP A 16 -6.12 -4.20 10.21
C ASP A 16 -4.84 -3.70 10.91
N GLU A 17 -4.04 -4.61 11.47
CA GLU A 17 -2.76 -4.25 12.11
C GLU A 17 -1.78 -3.63 11.11
N LEU A 18 -1.67 -4.19 9.91
CA LEU A 18 -0.84 -3.62 8.85
C LEU A 18 -1.35 -2.24 8.42
N ALA A 19 -2.67 -2.07 8.31
CA ALA A 19 -3.27 -0.79 7.95
C ALA A 19 -2.99 0.29 9.02
N ASP A 20 -3.13 -0.05 10.30
CA ASP A 20 -2.79 0.84 11.42
C ASP A 20 -1.31 1.23 11.36
N ARG A 21 -0.42 0.24 11.14
CA ARG A 21 1.02 0.50 11.04
C ARG A 21 1.39 1.43 9.88
N LEU A 22 0.74 1.26 8.73
CA LEU A 22 0.91 2.16 7.58
C LEU A 22 0.41 3.57 7.89
N LEU A 23 -0.69 3.71 8.65
CA LEU A 23 -1.23 5.00 9.06
C LEU A 23 -0.35 5.72 10.08
N GLU A 24 0.29 5.00 11.00
CA GLU A 24 1.28 5.58 11.93
C GLU A 24 2.41 6.24 11.14
N TYR A 25 3.02 5.51 10.20
CA TYR A 25 4.07 6.07 9.34
C TYR A 25 3.54 7.18 8.42
N ALA A 26 2.31 7.07 7.94
CA ALA A 26 1.71 8.12 7.13
C ALA A 26 1.50 9.41 7.93
N ALA A 27 1.13 9.32 9.21
CA ALA A 27 0.99 10.48 10.08
C ALA A 27 2.34 11.16 10.37
N GLU A 28 3.45 10.42 10.34
CA GLU A 28 4.81 10.97 10.51
C GLU A 28 5.39 11.55 9.21
N GLU A 29 5.11 10.92 8.08
CA GLU A 29 5.79 11.21 6.81
C GLU A 29 4.97 12.02 5.81
N LEU A 30 3.64 12.04 5.95
CA LEU A 30 2.70 12.68 5.03
C LEU A 30 1.88 13.77 5.73
N GLU A 31 1.26 14.64 4.94
CA GLU A 31 0.29 15.61 5.44
C GLU A 31 -1.04 14.92 5.78
N PRO A 32 -1.49 14.88 7.06
CA PRO A 32 -2.66 14.09 7.47
C PRO A 32 -3.95 14.51 6.77
N GLU A 33 -4.12 15.82 6.54
CA GLU A 33 -5.31 16.39 5.89
C GLU A 33 -5.44 16.01 4.40
N ARG A 34 -4.35 15.51 3.80
CA ARG A 34 -4.27 15.10 2.38
C ARG A 34 -4.02 13.61 2.21
N THR A 35 -3.91 12.87 3.31
CA THR A 35 -3.61 11.44 3.29
C THR A 35 -4.87 10.64 2.98
N THR A 36 -4.75 9.73 2.02
CA THR A 36 -5.77 8.75 1.66
C THR A 36 -5.23 7.35 1.89
N LEU A 37 -5.95 6.54 2.65
CA LEU A 37 -5.66 5.11 2.78
C LEU A 37 -6.47 4.34 1.72
N GLU A 38 -5.78 3.50 0.94
CA GLU A 38 -6.40 2.64 -0.04
C GLU A 38 -5.97 1.19 0.18
N MET A 39 -6.96 0.30 0.11
CA MET A 39 -6.80 -1.13 0.21
C MET A 39 -7.43 -1.77 -1.03
N THR A 40 -6.66 -2.61 -1.71
CA THR A 40 -7.10 -3.33 -2.91
C THR A 40 -6.85 -4.81 -2.71
N GLY A 41 -7.90 -5.64 -2.77
CA GLY A 41 -7.80 -7.10 -2.86
C GLY A 41 -7.87 -7.56 -4.31
N TYR A 42 -7.03 -8.52 -4.69
CA TYR A 42 -7.02 -9.15 -6.00
C TYR A 42 -7.66 -10.54 -5.95
N ALA A 43 -8.20 -10.99 -7.09
CA ALA A 43 -8.92 -12.27 -7.17
C ALA A 43 -8.04 -13.52 -6.93
N ASP A 44 -6.71 -13.38 -6.98
CA ASP A 44 -5.74 -14.44 -6.68
C ASP A 44 -5.42 -14.55 -5.17
N GLY A 45 -6.07 -13.72 -4.35
CA GLY A 45 -5.78 -13.61 -2.91
C GLY A 45 -4.61 -12.70 -2.57
N ASP A 46 -3.99 -12.07 -3.57
CA ASP A 46 -3.03 -11.00 -3.35
C ASP A 46 -3.72 -9.71 -2.90
N PHE A 47 -3.00 -8.83 -2.24
CA PHE A 47 -3.53 -7.57 -1.76
C PHE A 47 -2.50 -6.44 -1.81
N ARG A 48 -2.99 -5.21 -1.85
CA ARG A 48 -2.17 -3.99 -1.75
C ARG A 48 -2.80 -3.06 -0.72
N ILE A 49 -1.98 -2.60 0.23
CA ILE A 49 -2.35 -1.53 1.15
C ILE A 49 -1.32 -0.42 1.02
N HIS A 50 -1.80 0.82 0.87
CA HIS A 50 -0.95 1.99 0.86
C HIS A 50 -1.72 3.22 1.36
N ALA A 51 -1.03 4.07 2.11
CA ALA A 51 -1.46 5.41 2.43
C ALA A 51 -0.70 6.38 1.53
N TYR A 52 -1.38 7.32 0.88
CA TYR A 52 -0.73 8.25 -0.02
C TYR A 52 -1.27 9.67 0.10
N GLU A 53 -0.41 10.63 -0.21
CA GLU A 53 -0.80 12.01 -0.48
C GLU A 53 -0.44 12.38 -1.92
N THR A 54 -1.29 13.19 -2.55
CA THR A 54 -0.94 13.84 -3.81
C THR A 54 -0.32 15.18 -3.49
N VAL A 55 0.98 15.35 -3.75
CA VAL A 55 1.76 16.55 -3.43
C VAL A 55 1.44 17.68 -4.40
N SER A 56 1.48 17.37 -5.70
CA SER A 56 1.22 18.35 -6.77
C SER A 56 0.57 17.70 -7.99
N ILE A 57 -0.16 18.51 -8.75
CA ILE A 57 -0.77 18.12 -10.02
C ILE A 57 -0.39 19.20 -11.04
N HIS A 58 0.18 18.81 -12.17
CA HIS A 58 0.47 19.72 -13.27
C HIS A 58 0.22 19.04 -14.62
N THR A 59 -0.02 19.84 -15.65
CA THR A 59 -0.19 19.33 -17.02
C THR A 59 1.12 19.48 -17.77
N ASP A 60 1.65 18.36 -18.25
CA ASP A 60 2.80 18.28 -19.15
C ASP A 60 2.30 18.13 -20.60
N PRO A 61 2.85 18.88 -21.57
CA PRO A 61 2.38 18.85 -22.96
C PRO A 61 2.63 17.51 -23.67
N ASP A 62 3.60 16.72 -23.21
CA ASP A 62 3.97 15.44 -23.81
C ASP A 62 3.35 14.24 -23.05
N ARG A 63 3.07 14.40 -21.75
CA ARG A 63 2.64 13.31 -20.86
C ARG A 63 1.24 13.47 -20.27
N GLY A 64 0.56 14.60 -20.53
CA GLY A 64 -0.77 14.87 -20.00
C GLY A 64 -0.74 15.30 -18.54
N GLU A 65 -1.74 14.90 -17.75
CA GLU A 65 -1.76 15.20 -16.31
C GLU A 65 -0.70 14.36 -15.58
N VAL A 66 0.17 15.04 -14.85
CA VAL A 66 1.24 14.46 -14.03
C VAL A 66 0.96 14.78 -12.58
N MET A 67 0.74 13.74 -11.79
CA MET A 67 0.55 13.82 -10.35
C MET A 67 1.83 13.40 -9.64
N GLU A 68 2.39 14.27 -8.80
CA GLU A 68 3.40 13.84 -7.83
C GLU A 68 2.72 13.30 -6.59
N ARG A 69 3.08 12.08 -6.20
CA ARG A 69 2.55 11.39 -5.01
C ARG A 69 3.67 10.91 -4.11
N VAL A 70 3.40 10.92 -2.81
CA VAL A 70 4.20 10.23 -1.80
C VAL A 70 3.28 9.19 -1.17
N ALA A 71 3.74 7.95 -1.08
CA ALA A 71 2.98 6.86 -0.49
C ALA A 71 3.81 6.08 0.52
N ILE A 72 3.19 5.69 1.61
CA ILE A 72 3.65 4.66 2.53
C ILE A 72 2.93 3.38 2.14
N ARG A 73 3.68 2.33 1.80
CA ARG A 73 3.10 1.07 1.33
C ARG A 73 3.85 -0.12 1.88
N TYR A 74 3.13 -1.22 2.00
CA TYR A 74 3.71 -2.52 2.28
C TYR A 74 4.13 -3.22 0.98
N ASP A 75 5.39 -3.66 0.91
CA ASP A 75 5.91 -4.48 -0.16
C ASP A 75 6.08 -5.91 0.35
N ARG A 76 5.13 -6.78 -0.02
CA ARG A 76 5.11 -8.19 0.40
C ARG A 76 6.31 -9.00 -0.10
N ALA A 77 6.83 -8.67 -1.29
CA ALA A 77 7.93 -9.42 -1.90
C ALA A 77 9.25 -9.23 -1.14
N THR A 78 9.43 -8.07 -0.52
CA THR A 78 10.60 -7.73 0.28
C THR A 78 10.34 -7.76 1.79
N GLU A 79 9.06 -7.80 2.20
CA GLU A 79 8.61 -7.72 3.60
C GLU A 79 9.02 -6.41 4.27
N TRP A 80 8.80 -5.28 3.56
CA TRP A 80 9.08 -3.94 4.08
C TRP A 80 7.89 -3.01 3.95
N ILE A 81 7.70 -2.19 4.98
CA ILE A 81 6.97 -0.94 4.89
C ILE A 81 7.93 0.12 4.34
N GLN A 82 7.54 0.77 3.26
CA GLN A 82 8.39 1.68 2.50
C GLN A 82 7.67 2.99 2.17
N ARG A 83 8.44 4.08 2.16
CA ARG A 83 8.04 5.35 1.57
C ARG A 83 8.46 5.42 0.11
N HIS A 84 7.52 5.73 -0.76
CA HIS A 84 7.69 5.86 -2.20
C HIS A 84 7.32 7.26 -2.63
N ARG A 85 8.23 7.97 -3.30
CA ARG A 85 7.90 9.19 -4.04
C ARG A 85 7.88 8.87 -5.52
N TYR A 86 6.80 9.20 -6.22
CA TYR A 86 6.64 8.87 -7.63
C TYR A 86 5.82 9.92 -8.38
N TYR A 87 6.00 9.93 -9.69
CA TYR A 87 5.07 10.58 -10.61
C TYR A 87 4.10 9.54 -11.18
N GLU A 88 2.84 9.93 -11.30
CA GLU A 88 1.79 9.15 -11.93
C GLU A 88 1.21 9.94 -13.10
N THR A 89 1.15 9.29 -14.27
CA THR A 89 0.57 9.80 -15.51
C THR A 89 -0.38 8.74 -16.08
N ASP A 90 -1.08 9.08 -17.16
CA ASP A 90 -1.96 8.12 -17.85
C ASP A 90 -1.19 6.91 -18.43
N ASP A 91 0.08 7.11 -18.82
CA ASP A 91 0.96 6.07 -19.34
C ASP A 91 1.55 5.17 -18.24
N GLY A 92 1.50 5.60 -16.98
CA GLY A 92 1.87 4.79 -15.83
C GLY A 92 2.62 5.56 -14.74
N ARG A 93 3.42 4.80 -13.98
CA ARG A 93 4.10 5.29 -12.78
C ARG A 93 5.61 5.32 -12.95
N VAL A 94 6.24 6.42 -12.57
CA VAL A 94 7.70 6.58 -12.51
C VAL A 94 8.12 6.84 -11.07
N THR A 95 8.76 5.85 -10.44
CA THR A 95 9.30 5.97 -9.08
C THR A 95 10.54 6.86 -9.07
N GLN A 96 10.54 7.87 -8.21
CA GLN A 96 11.67 8.78 -7.99
C GLN A 96 12.56 8.30 -6.85
N GLU A 97 11.94 7.88 -5.75
CA GLU A 97 12.64 7.53 -4.50
C GLU A 97 11.89 6.41 -3.80
N VAL A 98 12.65 5.47 -3.22
CA VAL A 98 12.17 4.45 -2.30
C VAL A 98 13.02 4.53 -1.04
N ARG A 99 12.36 4.56 0.12
CA ARG A 99 13.01 4.53 1.43
C ARG A 99 12.37 3.45 2.29
N ASP A 100 13.19 2.52 2.75
CA ASP A 100 12.79 1.50 3.72
C ASP A 100 12.53 2.13 5.08
N LEU A 101 11.38 1.85 5.69
CA LEU A 101 10.99 2.38 7.00
C LEU A 101 11.10 1.29 8.07
N GLU A 102 10.49 0.14 7.82
CA GLU A 102 10.40 -0.96 8.76
C GLU A 102 10.32 -2.30 8.02
N ALA A 103 11.08 -3.28 8.50
CA ALA A 103 10.90 -4.66 8.08
C ALA A 103 9.65 -5.20 8.76
N TYR A 104 8.67 -5.65 7.98
CA TYR A 104 7.38 -6.10 8.47
C TYR A 104 7.05 -7.46 7.84
N PRO A 105 7.07 -8.56 8.61
CA PRO A 105 6.84 -9.91 8.08
C PRO A 105 5.45 -10.03 7.44
N ASP A 106 5.29 -10.94 6.46
CA ASP A 106 3.99 -11.14 5.79
C ASP A 106 2.88 -11.52 6.80
N PRO A 107 1.91 -10.65 7.06
CA PRO A 107 0.91 -10.89 8.10
C PRO A 107 0.00 -12.07 7.73
N VAL A 108 -0.20 -12.31 6.43
CA VAL A 108 -0.99 -13.44 5.92
C VAL A 108 -0.26 -14.76 6.14
N ALA A 109 1.05 -14.82 5.85
CA ALA A 109 1.85 -16.01 6.13
C ALA A 109 1.95 -16.32 7.63
N LEU A 110 2.04 -15.29 8.48
CA LEU A 110 2.04 -15.46 9.93
C LEU A 110 0.72 -16.05 10.44
N ALA A 111 -0.42 -15.47 10.05
CA ALA A 111 -1.73 -15.97 10.45
C ALA A 111 -1.95 -17.42 10.00
N ALA A 112 -1.51 -17.80 8.79
CA ALA A 112 -1.63 -19.16 8.30
C ALA A 112 -0.82 -20.18 9.13
N ALA A 113 0.30 -19.77 9.74
CA ALA A 113 1.14 -20.63 10.57
C ALA A 113 0.63 -20.77 12.02
N GLU A 114 -0.19 -19.83 12.50
CA GLU A 114 -0.78 -19.88 13.84
C GLU A 114 -2.02 -20.78 13.93
N ASP A 115 -2.66 -21.05 12.79
CA ASP A 115 -3.79 -21.98 12.65
C ASP A 115 -3.37 -23.47 12.52
N GLU A 116 -2.05 -23.78 12.54
CA GLU A 116 -1.49 -25.15 12.43
C GLU A 116 -1.27 -25.91 13.77
#